data_AF-E5KV47-F1
#
_entry.id   AF-E5KV47-F1
#
_cell.length_a   1.000
_cell.length_b   1.000
_cell.length_c   1.000
_cell.angle_alpha   90.00
_cell.angle_beta   90.00
_cell.angle_gamma   90.00
#
_symmetry.space_group_name_H-M   'P 1'
#
loop_
_entity.id
_entity.type
_entity.pdbx_description
1 polymer ?
#
loop_
_entity_poly.entity_id
_entity_poly.type
_entity_poly.pdbx_seq_one_letter_code
_entity_poly.pdbx_strand_id
1 'polypeptide(L)'
;YRKNIKAYAGKLIQFGWETITEALKQGGISLMMDRLSNPAKLRAFELSEQLKTLMRPLFEKHMDDIIAGEFSRGMMADWAEDDAKLFGWREETGKSAFENAPAFAGKIAEQEYFDNGVVMVAMVKAGVELAFETMVASGIYEESAYYESLHELPLIANTVARKRLYEMNVVISDTAEYGNYLFANAAVPLLREHFMPTLKAGRTE
;
A
#
# COMPACT_ATOMS: atom_id res chain seq x y z
N TYR A 1 -27.69 -3.67 -8.24
CA TYR A 1 -27.01 -2.43 -7.80
C TYR A 1 -25.82 -2.69 -6.86
N ARG A 2 -26.01 -3.11 -5.59
CA ARG A 2 -24.91 -3.32 -4.62
C ARG A 2 -23.81 -4.33 -5.05
N LYS A 3 -24.17 -5.44 -5.72
CA LYS A 3 -23.18 -6.39 -6.27
C LYS A 3 -22.25 -5.76 -7.30
N ASN A 4 -22.74 -4.81 -8.09
CA ASN A 4 -21.96 -4.14 -9.13
C ASN A 4 -20.93 -3.16 -8.53
N ILE A 5 -21.30 -2.48 -7.42
CA ILE A 5 -20.38 -1.57 -6.71
C ILE A 5 -19.24 -2.35 -6.04
N LYS A 6 -19.52 -3.48 -5.38
CA LYS A 6 -18.48 -4.33 -4.78
C LYS A 6 -17.52 -4.89 -5.84
N ALA A 7 -18.06 -5.31 -6.99
CA ALA A 7 -17.25 -5.78 -8.10
C ALA A 7 -16.36 -4.67 -8.66
N TYR A 8 -16.94 -3.50 -8.92
CA TYR A 8 -16.23 -2.32 -9.40
C TYR A 8 -15.11 -1.91 -8.44
N ALA A 9 -15.41 -1.79 -7.13
CA ALA A 9 -14.40 -1.45 -6.12
C ALA A 9 -13.28 -2.49 -6.06
N GLY A 10 -13.61 -3.78 -6.14
CA GLY A 10 -12.61 -4.85 -6.22
C GLY A 10 -11.68 -4.68 -7.42
N LYS A 11 -12.22 -4.36 -8.61
CA LYS A 11 -11.42 -4.11 -9.80
C LYS A 11 -10.61 -2.81 -9.70
N LEU A 12 -11.21 -1.74 -9.18
CA LEU A 12 -10.56 -0.44 -9.00
C LEU A 12 -9.30 -0.58 -8.14
N ILE A 13 -9.39 -1.29 -7.01
CA ILE A 13 -8.24 -1.50 -6.12
C ILE A 13 -7.26 -2.51 -6.73
N GLN A 14 -7.74 -3.60 -7.33
CA GLN A 14 -6.86 -4.63 -7.89
C GLN A 14 -5.92 -4.08 -8.98
N PHE A 15 -6.43 -3.24 -9.89
CA PHE A 15 -5.65 -2.72 -11.02
C PHE A 15 -5.21 -1.26 -10.85
N GLY A 16 -5.75 -0.54 -9.87
CA GLY A 16 -5.43 0.86 -9.65
C GLY A 16 -3.98 1.06 -9.22
N TRP A 17 -3.44 0.17 -8.36
CA TRP A 17 -2.04 0.24 -7.94
C TRP A 17 -1.08 0.11 -9.13
N GLU A 18 -1.27 -0.89 -9.98
CA GLU A 18 -0.47 -1.08 -11.21
C GLU A 18 -0.56 0.15 -12.12
N THR A 19 -1.77 0.67 -12.33
CA THR A 19 -1.99 1.82 -13.22
C THR A 19 -1.29 3.09 -12.73
N ILE A 20 -1.43 3.44 -11.45
CA ILE A 20 -0.80 4.66 -10.91
C ILE A 20 0.71 4.51 -10.75
N THR A 21 1.19 3.31 -10.43
CA THR A 21 2.63 3.04 -10.26
C THR A 21 3.37 2.88 -11.59
N GLU A 22 2.68 2.61 -12.70
CA GLU A 22 3.32 2.73 -14.03
C GLU A 22 3.73 4.18 -14.30
N ALA A 23 2.93 5.19 -13.93
CA ALA A 23 3.37 6.58 -14.00
C ALA A 23 4.53 6.88 -13.04
N LEU A 24 4.51 6.29 -11.83
CA LEU A 24 5.59 6.38 -10.85
C LEU A 24 6.91 5.83 -11.41
N LYS A 25 6.86 4.70 -12.11
CA LYS A 25 8.02 4.07 -12.76
C LYS A 25 8.65 4.95 -13.83
N GLN A 26 7.83 5.62 -14.63
CA GLN A 26 8.29 6.41 -15.77
C GLN A 26 8.85 7.78 -15.36
N GLY A 27 8.37 8.38 -14.26
CA GLY A 27 8.75 9.75 -13.89
C GLY A 27 8.62 10.09 -12.41
N GLY A 28 8.69 9.09 -11.54
CA GLY A 28 8.62 9.25 -10.09
C GLY A 28 7.27 9.77 -9.60
N ILE A 29 7.26 10.22 -8.35
CA ILE A 29 6.06 10.78 -7.69
C ILE A 29 5.52 11.96 -8.48
N SER A 30 6.40 12.78 -9.06
CA SER A 30 6.04 13.93 -9.88
C SER A 30 5.12 13.55 -11.02
N LEU A 31 5.51 12.60 -11.88
CA LEU A 31 4.69 12.19 -13.00
C LEU A 31 3.38 11.55 -12.55
N MET A 32 3.40 10.70 -11.52
CA MET A 32 2.19 10.11 -10.95
C MET A 32 1.19 11.18 -10.49
N MET A 33 1.66 12.21 -9.78
CA MET A 33 0.83 13.34 -9.34
C MET A 33 0.37 14.20 -10.51
N ASP A 34 1.19 14.37 -11.55
CA ASP A 34 0.87 15.16 -12.74
C ASP A 34 -0.23 14.56 -13.62
N ARG A 35 -0.54 13.27 -13.45
CA ARG A 35 -1.70 12.62 -14.07
C ARG A 35 -3.04 13.04 -13.45
N LEU A 36 -3.05 13.69 -12.29
CA LEU A 36 -4.26 14.21 -11.66
C LEU A 36 -4.59 15.62 -12.17
N SER A 37 -5.89 15.94 -12.19
CA SER A 37 -6.33 17.34 -12.35
C SER A 37 -5.78 18.22 -11.22
N ASN A 38 -5.60 19.53 -11.45
CA ASN A 38 -5.05 20.43 -10.42
C ASN A 38 -5.79 20.37 -9.07
N PRO A 39 -7.14 20.38 -9.01
CA PRO A 39 -7.84 20.23 -7.74
C PRO A 39 -7.60 18.87 -7.07
N ALA A 40 -7.54 17.78 -7.85
CA ALA A 40 -7.28 16.45 -7.33
C ALA A 40 -5.82 16.29 -6.85
N LYS A 41 -4.86 16.91 -7.55
CA LYS A 41 -3.44 16.94 -7.17
C LYS A 41 -3.24 17.64 -5.82
N LEU A 42 -3.86 18.80 -5.62
CA LEU A 42 -3.84 19.51 -4.33
C LEU A 42 -4.44 18.63 -3.22
N ARG A 43 -5.56 17.96 -3.51
CA ARG A 43 -6.18 17.06 -2.53
C ARG A 43 -5.33 15.84 -2.21
N ALA A 44 -4.73 15.21 -3.21
CA ALA A 44 -3.81 14.08 -3.02
C ALA A 44 -2.59 14.50 -2.18
N PHE A 45 -2.06 15.69 -2.42
CA PHE A 45 -0.96 16.24 -1.62
C PHE A 45 -1.37 16.45 -0.16
N GLU A 46 -2.50 17.12 0.12
CA GLU A 46 -3.01 17.30 1.48
C GLU A 46 -3.20 15.97 2.22
N LEU A 47 -3.81 14.98 1.55
CA LEU A 47 -4.02 13.65 2.10
C LEU A 47 -2.69 12.93 2.38
N SER A 48 -1.71 13.08 1.49
CA SER A 48 -0.37 12.55 1.69
C SER A 48 0.26 13.13 2.95
N GLU A 49 0.23 14.43 3.15
CA GLU A 49 0.85 15.05 4.34
C GLU A 49 0.16 14.62 5.65
N GLN A 50 -1.16 14.44 5.63
CA GLN A 50 -1.91 13.87 6.75
C GLN A 50 -1.50 12.43 7.04
N LEU A 51 -1.40 11.60 6.00
CA LEU A 51 -0.94 10.21 6.09
C LEU A 51 0.48 10.12 6.63
N LYS A 52 1.40 10.95 6.12
CA LYS A 52 2.78 11.02 6.59
C LYS A 52 2.84 11.33 8.07
N THR A 53 2.11 12.35 8.50
CA THR A 53 2.05 12.75 9.92
C THR A 53 1.54 11.62 10.81
N LEU A 54 0.45 10.97 10.41
CA LEU A 54 -0.20 9.91 11.18
C LEU A 54 0.66 8.63 11.25
N MET A 55 1.27 8.23 10.13
CA MET A 55 1.97 6.95 10.04
C MET A 55 3.45 7.02 10.39
N ARG A 56 4.06 8.21 10.50
CA ARG A 56 5.48 8.36 10.82
C ARG A 56 5.93 7.55 12.04
N PRO A 57 5.23 7.59 13.20
CA PRO A 57 5.65 6.79 14.35
C PRO A 57 5.64 5.28 14.08
N LEU A 58 4.74 4.80 13.21
CA LEU A 58 4.69 3.39 12.84
C LEU A 58 5.88 3.00 11.94
N PHE A 59 6.23 3.84 10.96
CA PHE A 59 7.38 3.61 10.09
C PHE A 59 8.70 3.64 10.87
N GLU A 60 8.87 4.64 11.75
CA GLU A 60 10.03 4.75 12.64
C GLU A 60 10.15 3.52 13.53
N LYS A 61 9.05 3.10 14.18
CA LYS A 61 9.03 1.88 14.98
C LYS A 61 9.47 0.64 14.18
N HIS A 62 8.96 0.48 12.96
CA HIS A 62 9.35 -0.65 12.12
C HIS A 62 10.84 -0.65 11.80
N MET A 63 11.41 0.51 11.46
CA MET A 63 12.84 0.63 11.19
C MET A 63 13.68 0.38 12.45
N ASP A 64 13.26 0.92 13.60
CA ASP A 64 13.91 0.70 14.90
C ASP A 64 13.93 -0.78 15.26
N ASP A 65 12.80 -1.49 15.11
CA ASP A 65 12.70 -2.92 15.37
C ASP A 65 13.61 -3.74 14.44
N ILE A 66 13.77 -3.30 13.18
CA ILE A 66 14.67 -3.93 12.21
C ILE A 66 16.14 -3.74 12.65
N ILE A 67 16.54 -2.52 12.96
CA ILE A 67 17.93 -2.20 13.38
C ILE A 67 18.28 -2.89 14.71
N ALA A 68 17.34 -2.93 15.65
CA ALA A 68 17.53 -3.58 16.94
C ALA A 68 17.50 -5.12 16.87
N GLY A 69 17.10 -5.70 15.72
CA GLY A 69 16.93 -7.15 15.57
C GLY A 69 15.69 -7.71 16.27
N GLU A 70 14.77 -6.83 16.72
CA GLU A 70 13.48 -7.21 17.31
C GLU A 70 12.57 -7.86 16.27
N PHE A 71 12.54 -7.29 15.06
CA PHE A 71 11.77 -7.83 13.94
C PHE A 71 12.18 -9.27 13.61
N SER A 72 13.47 -9.50 13.37
CA SER A 72 13.98 -10.81 12.98
C SER A 72 13.85 -11.83 14.12
N ARG A 73 14.07 -11.42 15.37
CA ARG A 73 13.87 -12.29 16.53
C ARG A 73 12.40 -12.69 16.69
N GLY A 74 11.47 -11.76 16.53
CA GLY A 74 10.04 -12.05 16.60
C GLY A 74 9.57 -13.01 15.51
N MET A 75 10.06 -12.83 14.28
CA MET A 75 9.79 -13.71 13.15
C MET A 75 10.38 -15.11 13.35
N MET A 76 11.65 -15.21 13.76
CA MET A 76 12.28 -16.52 14.02
C MET A 76 11.64 -17.27 15.19
N ALA A 77 11.04 -16.55 16.15
CA ALA A 77 10.23 -17.17 17.18
C ALA A 77 8.94 -17.77 16.61
N ASP A 78 8.30 -17.11 15.63
CA ASP A 78 7.13 -17.67 14.92
C ASP A 78 7.51 -18.92 14.11
N TRP A 79 8.69 -18.91 13.47
CA TRP A 79 9.22 -20.08 12.76
C TRP A 79 9.42 -21.28 13.69
N ALA A 80 9.85 -21.03 14.93
CA ALA A 80 9.98 -22.07 15.95
C ALA A 80 8.62 -22.59 16.46
N GLU A 81 7.54 -21.87 16.18
CA GLU A 81 6.15 -22.25 16.47
C GLU A 81 5.42 -22.71 15.18
N ASP A 82 6.15 -23.29 14.22
CA ASP A 82 5.61 -23.81 12.95
C ASP A 82 4.81 -22.75 12.15
N ASP A 83 5.30 -21.51 12.11
CA ASP A 83 4.74 -20.38 11.36
C ASP A 83 3.28 -20.05 11.74
N ALA A 84 2.92 -20.27 13.01
CA ALA A 84 1.55 -20.15 13.49
C ALA A 84 0.92 -18.76 13.21
N LYS A 85 1.64 -17.66 13.45
CA LYS A 85 1.11 -16.32 13.16
C LYS A 85 1.07 -16.04 11.66
N LEU A 86 2.14 -16.37 10.93
CA LEU A 86 2.19 -16.20 9.48
C LEU A 86 0.99 -16.88 8.81
N PHE A 87 0.74 -18.15 9.13
CA PHE A 87 -0.38 -18.90 8.56
C PHE A 87 -1.74 -18.38 9.03
N GLY A 88 -1.86 -17.97 10.30
CA GLY A 88 -3.07 -17.32 10.82
C GLY A 88 -3.42 -16.05 10.05
N TRP A 89 -2.47 -15.13 9.89
CA TRP A 89 -2.68 -13.87 9.16
C TRP A 89 -2.92 -14.09 7.67
N ARG A 90 -2.27 -15.09 7.06
CA ARG A 90 -2.52 -15.50 5.68
C ARG A 90 -3.96 -16.00 5.49
N GLU A 91 -4.45 -16.83 6.39
CA GLU A 91 -5.83 -17.32 6.36
C GLU A 91 -6.84 -16.18 6.55
N GLU A 92 -6.61 -15.28 7.51
CA GLU A 92 -7.46 -14.10 7.74
C GLU A 92 -7.51 -13.18 6.51
N THR A 93 -6.36 -12.95 5.89
CA THR A 93 -6.25 -12.14 4.66
C THR A 93 -7.04 -12.77 3.52
N GLY A 94 -6.93 -14.09 3.35
CA GLY A 94 -7.69 -14.86 2.36
C GLY A 94 -9.21 -14.81 2.56
N LYS A 95 -9.69 -14.52 3.78
CA LYS A 95 -11.12 -14.33 4.09
C LYS A 95 -11.60 -12.89 3.90
N SER A 96 -10.68 -11.94 3.62
CA SER A 96 -11.04 -10.53 3.50
C SER A 96 -12.04 -10.26 2.36
N ALA A 97 -12.79 -9.16 2.50
CA ALA A 97 -13.77 -8.77 1.50
C ALA A 97 -13.15 -8.40 0.14
N PHE A 98 -11.90 -7.92 0.13
CA PHE A 98 -11.17 -7.61 -1.10
C PHE A 98 -10.73 -8.89 -1.81
N GLU A 99 -10.14 -9.85 -1.09
CA GLU A 99 -9.75 -11.15 -1.66
C GLU A 99 -10.93 -11.91 -2.26
N ASN A 100 -12.12 -11.76 -1.68
CA ASN A 100 -13.34 -12.43 -2.13
C ASN A 100 -14.29 -11.52 -2.94
N ALA A 101 -13.82 -10.34 -3.39
CA ALA A 101 -14.65 -9.42 -4.16
C ALA A 101 -15.07 -10.06 -5.51
N PRO A 102 -16.33 -9.90 -5.94
CA PRO A 102 -16.81 -10.45 -7.20
C PRO A 102 -16.09 -9.83 -8.41
N ALA A 103 -15.99 -10.57 -9.52
CA ALA A 103 -15.40 -10.05 -10.74
C ALA A 103 -16.28 -8.95 -11.37
N PHE A 104 -15.64 -7.87 -11.85
CA PHE A 104 -16.31 -6.82 -12.62
C PHE A 104 -16.05 -6.99 -14.11
N ALA A 105 -17.14 -7.20 -14.86
CA ALA A 105 -17.10 -7.43 -16.30
C ALA A 105 -16.85 -6.15 -17.13
N GLY A 106 -17.14 -4.96 -16.57
CA GLY A 106 -16.96 -3.70 -17.28
C GLY A 106 -15.49 -3.30 -17.44
N LYS A 107 -15.21 -2.39 -18.37
CA LYS A 107 -13.90 -1.74 -18.53
C LYS A 107 -13.85 -0.49 -17.64
N ILE A 108 -12.75 -0.33 -16.90
CA ILE A 108 -12.39 0.92 -16.22
C ILE A 108 -11.33 1.57 -17.11
N ALA A 109 -11.52 2.84 -17.44
CA ALA A 109 -10.54 3.56 -18.26
C ALA A 109 -9.26 3.86 -17.46
N GLU A 110 -8.12 4.02 -18.12
CA GLU A 110 -6.85 4.30 -17.42
C GLU A 110 -6.95 5.52 -16.50
N GLN A 111 -7.47 6.64 -17.02
CA GLN A 111 -7.62 7.88 -16.26
C GLN A 111 -8.61 7.75 -15.09
N GLU A 112 -9.59 6.85 -15.20
CA GLU A 112 -10.56 6.59 -14.14
C GLU A 112 -9.90 5.99 -12.88
N TYR A 113 -8.80 5.25 -13.02
CA TYR A 113 -8.01 4.79 -11.86
C TYR A 113 -7.31 5.94 -11.14
N PHE A 114 -6.89 6.98 -11.85
CA PHE A 114 -6.33 8.19 -11.23
C PHE A 114 -7.43 9.02 -10.57
N ASP A 115 -8.50 9.31 -11.31
CA ASP A 115 -9.56 10.21 -10.87
C ASP A 115 -10.36 9.64 -9.69
N ASN A 116 -10.62 8.32 -9.70
CA ASN A 116 -11.29 7.64 -8.59
C ASN A 116 -10.31 7.08 -7.54
N GLY A 117 -9.00 7.17 -7.80
CA GLY A 117 -7.92 6.66 -6.94
C GLY A 117 -7.12 7.74 -6.23
N VAL A 118 -7.65 8.95 -6.02
CA VAL A 118 -6.93 10.06 -5.36
C VAL A 118 -6.32 9.66 -4.01
N VAL A 119 -7.03 8.85 -3.22
CA VAL A 119 -6.51 8.32 -1.94
C VAL A 119 -5.38 7.32 -2.16
N MET A 120 -5.45 6.49 -3.22
CA MET A 120 -4.39 5.54 -3.57
C MET A 120 -3.11 6.27 -3.97
N VAL A 121 -3.23 7.33 -4.79
CA VAL A 121 -2.09 8.19 -5.17
C VAL A 121 -1.45 8.83 -3.94
N ALA A 122 -2.28 9.35 -3.02
CA ALA A 122 -1.80 9.92 -1.76
C ALA A 122 -1.08 8.88 -0.87
N MET A 123 -1.60 7.65 -0.80
CA MET A 123 -0.99 6.55 -0.05
C MET A 123 0.36 6.14 -0.64
N VAL A 124 0.47 6.04 -1.98
CA VAL A 124 1.75 5.75 -2.64
C VAL A 124 2.78 6.84 -2.34
N LYS A 125 2.41 8.12 -2.49
CA LYS A 125 3.30 9.24 -2.16
C LYS A 125 3.75 9.18 -0.71
N ALA A 126 2.81 9.10 0.23
CA ALA A 126 3.11 9.13 1.66
C ALA A 126 3.96 7.93 2.10
N GLY A 127 3.62 6.72 1.64
CA GLY A 127 4.31 5.49 2.00
C GLY A 127 5.74 5.44 1.48
N VAL A 128 5.95 5.79 0.20
CA VAL A 128 7.30 5.82 -0.41
C VAL A 128 8.18 6.88 0.25
N GLU A 129 7.65 8.09 0.45
CA GLU A 129 8.41 9.16 1.12
C GLU A 129 8.73 8.81 2.57
N LEU A 130 7.79 8.26 3.34
CA LEU A 130 8.07 7.83 4.72
C LEU A 130 9.12 6.73 4.78
N ALA A 131 9.01 5.69 3.94
CA ALA A 131 9.99 4.62 3.89
C ALA A 131 11.39 5.19 3.57
N PHE A 132 11.48 6.04 2.55
CA PHE A 132 12.73 6.69 2.15
C PHE A 132 13.31 7.55 3.28
N GLU A 133 12.51 8.48 3.84
CA GLU A 133 12.93 9.39 4.91
C GLU A 133 13.41 8.63 6.14
N THR A 134 12.66 7.60 6.57
CA THR A 134 13.00 6.80 7.75
C THR A 134 14.26 5.98 7.53
N MET A 135 14.44 5.36 6.35
CA MET A 135 15.67 4.65 6.02
C MET A 135 16.88 5.59 6.04
N VAL A 136 16.80 6.74 5.37
CA VAL A 136 17.90 7.71 5.32
C VAL A 136 18.22 8.26 6.71
N ALA A 137 17.21 8.55 7.53
CA ALA A 137 17.40 9.00 8.91
C ALA A 137 18.11 7.96 9.78
N SER A 138 17.99 6.66 9.47
CA SER A 138 18.69 5.57 10.14
C SER A 138 20.12 5.34 9.64
N GLY A 139 20.57 6.09 8.64
CA GLY A 139 21.92 6.02 8.07
C GLY A 139 22.05 5.20 6.78
N ILE A 140 20.94 4.78 6.17
CA ILE A 140 20.92 4.12 4.86
C ILE A 140 21.16 5.16 3.75
N TYR A 141 21.95 4.82 2.75
CA TYR A 141 22.20 5.71 1.61
C TYR A 141 20.93 5.98 0.79
N GLU A 142 20.79 7.20 0.26
CA GLU A 142 19.64 7.63 -0.53
C GLU A 142 19.39 6.71 -1.74
N GLU A 143 20.44 6.26 -2.43
CA GLU A 143 20.31 5.35 -3.56
C GLU A 143 19.74 4.00 -3.13
N SER A 144 20.18 3.48 -1.97
CA SER A 144 19.64 2.22 -1.42
C SER A 144 18.18 2.41 -1.01
N ALA A 145 17.87 3.49 -0.28
CA ALA A 145 16.51 3.81 0.12
C ALA A 145 15.57 3.98 -1.09
N TYR A 146 16.06 4.54 -2.21
CA TYR A 146 15.30 4.66 -3.46
C TYR A 146 15.01 3.30 -4.10
N TYR A 147 16.02 2.43 -4.21
CA TYR A 147 15.86 1.09 -4.78
C TYR A 147 14.89 0.25 -3.96
N GLU A 148 15.03 0.27 -2.63
CA GLU A 148 14.22 -0.51 -1.68
C GLU A 148 12.82 0.11 -1.39
N SER A 149 12.44 1.18 -2.09
CA SER A 149 11.11 1.81 -1.93
C SER A 149 10.43 2.09 -3.27
N LEU A 150 10.74 3.21 -3.93
CA LEU A 150 10.07 3.65 -5.14
C LEU A 150 10.30 2.69 -6.31
N HIS A 151 11.53 2.21 -6.47
CA HIS A 151 11.94 1.45 -7.65
C HIS A 151 11.21 0.11 -7.79
N GLU A 152 11.05 -0.63 -6.69
CA GLU A 152 10.41 -1.95 -6.70
C GLU A 152 8.88 -1.90 -6.65
N LEU A 153 8.30 -0.79 -6.22
CA LEU A 153 6.85 -0.69 -6.02
C LEU A 153 6.00 -1.07 -7.25
N PRO A 154 6.35 -0.70 -8.49
CA PRO A 154 5.60 -1.12 -9.68
C PRO A 154 5.57 -2.65 -9.85
N LEU A 155 6.66 -3.35 -9.49
CA LEU A 155 6.72 -4.80 -9.62
C LEU A 155 5.78 -5.48 -8.62
N ILE A 156 5.74 -5.00 -7.38
CA ILE A 156 4.79 -5.49 -6.36
C ILE A 156 3.35 -5.18 -6.78
N ALA A 157 3.08 -3.99 -7.31
CA ALA A 157 1.75 -3.63 -7.81
C ALA A 157 1.25 -4.59 -8.92
N ASN A 158 2.13 -5.06 -9.81
CA ASN A 158 1.79 -6.04 -10.85
C ASN A 158 1.33 -7.39 -10.26
N THR A 159 1.90 -7.81 -9.12
CA THR A 159 1.47 -9.06 -8.46
C THR A 159 0.03 -8.94 -7.95
N VAL A 160 -0.33 -7.78 -7.36
CA VAL A 160 -1.69 -7.47 -6.91
C VAL A 160 -2.66 -7.40 -8.09
N ALA A 161 -2.26 -6.82 -9.21
CA ALA A 161 -3.06 -6.82 -10.42
C ALA A 161 -3.33 -8.24 -10.93
N ARG A 162 -2.32 -9.12 -10.88
CA ARG A 162 -2.38 -10.50 -11.36
C ARG A 162 -3.37 -11.37 -10.57
N LYS A 163 -3.23 -11.50 -9.25
CA LYS A 163 -4.22 -12.19 -8.38
C LYS A 163 -4.26 -11.67 -6.94
N ARG A 164 -4.44 -10.35 -6.80
CA ARG A 164 -4.71 -9.68 -5.51
C ARG A 164 -3.59 -9.90 -4.48
N LEU A 165 -3.89 -9.76 -3.20
CA LEU A 165 -2.91 -9.94 -2.12
C LEU A 165 -2.42 -11.39 -2.04
N TYR A 166 -3.23 -12.36 -2.49
CA TYR A 166 -2.80 -13.76 -2.57
C TYR A 166 -1.53 -13.91 -3.42
N GLU A 167 -1.53 -13.41 -4.66
CA GLU A 167 -0.33 -13.52 -5.51
C GLU A 167 0.84 -12.76 -4.91
N MET A 168 0.62 -11.55 -4.39
CA MET A 168 1.67 -10.75 -3.76
C MET A 168 2.35 -11.54 -2.64
N ASN A 169 1.56 -12.08 -1.71
CA ASN A 169 2.07 -12.78 -0.54
C ASN A 169 2.72 -14.13 -0.89
N VAL A 170 2.29 -14.80 -1.96
CA VAL A 170 2.92 -16.05 -2.42
C VAL A 170 4.20 -15.80 -3.24
N VAL A 171 4.33 -14.63 -3.87
CA VAL A 171 5.50 -14.27 -4.70
C VAL A 171 6.66 -13.76 -3.85
N ILE A 172 6.38 -13.02 -2.78
CA ILE A 172 7.41 -12.53 -1.86
C ILE A 172 7.90 -13.64 -0.92
N SER A 173 9.03 -13.43 -0.25
CA SER A 173 9.55 -14.38 0.75
C SER A 173 8.70 -14.41 2.01
N ASP A 174 8.77 -15.49 2.80
CA ASP A 174 8.07 -15.58 4.08
C ASP A 174 8.46 -14.43 5.04
N THR A 175 9.72 -13.96 4.99
CA THR A 175 10.17 -12.77 5.73
C THR A 175 9.39 -11.51 5.34
N ALA A 176 9.21 -11.30 4.03
CA ALA A 176 8.49 -10.14 3.51
C ALA A 176 6.98 -10.27 3.78
N GLU A 177 6.41 -11.47 3.68
CA GLU A 177 5.00 -11.70 4.00
C GLU A 177 4.72 -11.49 5.51
N TYR A 178 5.60 -12.00 6.38
CA TYR A 178 5.50 -11.77 7.82
C TYR A 178 5.58 -10.27 8.16
N GLY A 179 6.56 -9.56 7.57
CA GLY A 179 6.71 -8.12 7.72
C GLY A 179 5.52 -7.31 7.21
N ASN A 180 4.94 -7.71 6.08
CA ASN A 180 3.71 -7.13 5.54
C ASN A 180 2.56 -7.26 6.54
N TYR A 181 2.29 -8.46 7.07
CA TYR A 181 1.21 -8.63 8.03
C TYR A 181 1.45 -7.88 9.33
N LEU A 182 2.68 -7.86 9.85
CA LEU A 182 3.03 -7.11 11.05
C LEU A 182 2.68 -5.62 10.89
N PHE A 183 3.04 -5.04 9.74
CA PHE A 183 2.72 -3.65 9.41
C PHE A 183 1.22 -3.45 9.19
N ALA A 184 0.58 -4.27 8.38
CA ALA A 184 -0.82 -4.13 8.02
C ALA A 184 -1.76 -4.25 9.23
N ASN A 185 -1.45 -5.15 10.17
CA ASN A 185 -2.21 -5.34 11.40
C ASN A 185 -2.15 -4.13 12.34
N ALA A 186 -1.11 -3.30 12.23
CA ALA A 186 -1.02 -2.02 12.95
C ALA A 186 -1.61 -0.85 12.14
N ALA A 187 -1.29 -0.78 10.84
CA ALA A 187 -1.68 0.33 9.97
C ALA A 187 -3.18 0.37 9.67
N VAL A 188 -3.82 -0.78 9.44
CA VAL A 188 -5.24 -0.84 9.07
C VAL A 188 -6.14 -0.30 10.19
N PRO A 189 -6.00 -0.70 11.47
CA PRO A 189 -6.75 -0.08 12.56
C PRO A 189 -6.48 1.41 12.71
N LEU A 190 -5.20 1.83 12.69
CA LEU A 190 -4.79 3.23 12.80
C LEU A 190 -5.47 4.12 11.75
N LEU A 191 -5.42 3.70 10.48
CA LEU A 191 -6.04 4.44 9.38
C LEU A 191 -7.57 4.37 9.44
N ARG A 192 -8.14 3.24 9.82
CA ARG A 192 -9.60 3.09 9.96
C ARG A 192 -10.16 4.06 11.01
N GLU A 193 -9.46 4.24 12.11
CA GLU A 193 -9.90 5.09 13.21
C GLU A 193 -9.67 6.57 12.94
N HIS A 194 -8.49 6.94 12.44
CA HIS A 194 -8.07 8.34 12.41
C HIS A 194 -8.06 8.98 11.01
N PHE A 195 -7.93 8.20 9.94
CA PHE A 195 -7.82 8.74 8.58
C PHE A 195 -9.10 8.56 7.77
N MET A 196 -9.62 7.34 7.68
CA MET A 196 -10.78 7.00 6.85
C MET A 196 -12.03 7.86 7.16
N PRO A 197 -12.35 8.21 8.42
CA PRO A 197 -13.50 9.07 8.72
C PRO A 197 -13.36 10.52 8.24
N THR A 198 -12.13 10.96 7.95
CA THR A 198 -11.86 12.33 7.48
C THR A 198 -12.01 12.50 5.96
N LEU A 199 -12.22 11.39 5.24
CA LEU A 199 -12.36 11.40 3.79
C LEU A 199 -13.64 12.14 3.38
N LYS A 200 -13.48 13.00 2.38
CA LYS A 200 -14.58 13.72 1.74
C LYS A 200 -14.87 13.06 0.41
N ALA A 201 -16.10 13.17 -0.08
CA ALA A 201 -16.42 12.75 -1.44
C ALA A 201 -15.45 13.41 -2.43
N GLY A 202 -14.83 12.60 -3.29
CA GLY A 202 -14.19 13.13 -4.50
C GLY A 202 -15.26 13.87 -5.29
N ARG A 203 -14.94 15.06 -5.83
CA ARG A 203 -15.93 15.86 -6.57
C ARG A 203 -16.57 14.97 -7.65
N THR A 204 -17.83 14.61 -7.47
CA THR A 204 -18.73 14.40 -8.59
C THR A 204 -18.95 15.77 -9.18
N GLU A 205 -18.54 15.97 -10.44
CA GLU A 205 -19.13 17.05 -11.23
C GLU A 205 -20.67 16.99 -11.15
#